data_AF-A0A661E9I0-F1
#
_entry.id   AF-A0A661E9I0-F1
#
_cell.length_a   1.000
_cell.length_b   1.000
_cell.length_c   1.000
_cell.angle_alpha   90.00
_cell.angle_beta   90.00
_cell.angle_gamma   90.00
#
_symmetry.space_group_name_H-M   'P 1'
#
loop_
_entity.id
_entity.type
_entity.pdbx_description
1 polymer ?
#
loop_
_entity_poly.entity_id
_entity_poly.type
_entity_poly.pdbx_seq_one_letter_code
_entity_poly.pdbx_strand_id
1 'polypeptide(L)'
;MAVQQTAERLQARADQPLLNGHRVLVADGTGLSTPDTPLNQQVWPQQRSQKPGWGFPQASACAVFCLSTVGLLSYRLGNKKSS
;
A
#
# COMPACT_ATOMS: atom_id res chain seq x y z
N MET A 1 11.22 -4.60 -6.74
CA MET A 1 12.25 -4.08 -7.66
C MET A 1 11.65 -3.47 -8.94
N ALA A 2 10.87 -4.19 -9.74
CA ALA A 2 10.36 -3.65 -11.02
C ALA A 2 9.49 -2.37 -10.88
N VAL A 3 8.59 -2.30 -9.90
CA VAL A 3 7.67 -1.16 -9.74
C VAL A 3 8.41 0.14 -9.37
N GLN A 4 9.41 0.08 -8.48
CA GLN A 4 10.24 1.24 -8.12
C GLN A 4 11.10 1.71 -9.30
N GLN A 5 11.70 0.80 -10.06
CA GLN A 5 12.47 1.15 -11.25
C GLN A 5 11.60 1.85 -12.31
N THR A 6 10.35 1.41 -12.48
CA THR A 6 9.39 2.08 -13.37
C THR A 6 9.08 3.49 -12.87
N ALA A 7 8.84 3.66 -11.56
CA ALA A 7 8.57 4.96 -10.97
C ALA A 7 9.75 5.94 -11.14
N GLU A 8 10.99 5.49 -10.91
CA GLU A 8 12.21 6.27 -11.12
C GLU A 8 12.33 6.76 -12.57
N ARG A 9 12.07 5.88 -13.54
CA ARG A 9 12.12 6.21 -14.97
C ARG A 9 11.04 7.21 -15.37
N LEU A 10 9.83 7.09 -14.83
CA LEU A 10 8.76 8.07 -15.03
C LEU A 10 9.14 9.42 -14.42
N GLN A 11 9.72 9.40 -13.21
CA GLN A 11 10.14 10.59 -12.50
C GLN A 11 11.25 11.38 -13.21
N ALA A 12 12.17 10.67 -13.87
CA ALA A 12 13.27 11.28 -14.62
C ALA A 12 12.82 11.95 -15.93
N ARG A 13 11.62 11.63 -16.44
CA ARG A 13 11.09 12.14 -17.72
C ARG A 13 9.95 13.13 -17.56
N ALA A 14 9.39 13.23 -16.35
CA ALA A 14 8.24 14.07 -16.08
C ALA A 14 8.69 15.43 -15.57
N ASP A 15 8.06 16.48 -16.09
CA ASP A 15 8.05 17.77 -15.41
C ASP A 15 7.36 17.59 -14.06
N GLN A 16 8.00 18.09 -13.00
CA GLN A 16 7.50 17.98 -11.63
C GLN A 16 6.90 19.32 -11.22
N PRO A 17 5.62 19.59 -11.51
CA PRO A 17 4.98 20.79 -11.04
C PRO A 17 5.03 20.83 -9.52
N LEU A 18 5.53 21.94 -8.99
CA LEU A 18 5.54 22.22 -7.57
C LEU A 18 4.24 22.94 -7.22
N LEU A 19 3.57 22.51 -6.16
CA LEU A 19 2.44 23.24 -5.60
C LEU A 19 3.00 24.27 -4.63
N ASN A 20 2.91 25.56 -4.99
CA ASN A 20 3.47 26.67 -4.21
C ASN A 20 4.97 26.49 -3.89
N GLY A 21 5.75 25.95 -4.83
CA GLY A 21 7.19 25.70 -4.61
C GLY A 21 7.49 24.41 -3.82
N HIS A 22 6.48 23.62 -3.46
CA HIS A 22 6.66 22.36 -2.74
C HIS A 22 6.33 21.14 -3.59
N ARG A 23 7.10 20.06 -3.38
CA ARG A 23 6.80 18.75 -3.94
C ARG A 23 5.57 18.17 -3.23
N VAL A 24 4.61 17.67 -4.01
CA VAL A 24 3.42 17.01 -3.48
C VAL A 24 3.53 15.50 -3.60
N LEU A 25 3.17 14.82 -2.52
CA LEU A 25 3.11 13.36 -2.42
C LEU A 25 1.66 12.96 -2.15
N VAL A 26 1.22 11.85 -2.74
CA VAL A 26 -0.09 11.27 -2.47
C VAL A 26 0.12 10.01 -1.64
N ALA A 27 -0.60 9.88 -0.53
CA ALA A 27 -0.63 8.64 0.24
C ALA A 27 -2.00 7.99 0.08
N ASP A 28 -2.03 6.71 -0.26
CA ASP A 28 -3.26 5.91 -0.34
C ASP A 28 -3.11 4.63 0.47
N GLY A 29 -4.17 4.26 1.17
CA GLY A 29 -4.23 3.10 2.04
C GLY A 29 -5.37 2.18 1.62
N THR A 30 -5.08 0.90 1.40
CA THR A 30 -6.08 -0.08 0.96
C THR A 30 -6.03 -1.36 1.76
N GLY A 31 -7.18 -2.03 1.87
CA GLY A 31 -7.30 -3.36 2.46
C GLY A 31 -7.10 -4.45 1.42
N LEU A 32 -6.37 -5.51 1.77
CA LEU A 32 -6.11 -6.66 0.91
C LEU A 32 -6.63 -7.92 1.58
N SER A 33 -7.49 -8.66 0.88
CA SER A 33 -7.86 -10.02 1.29
C SER A 33 -6.76 -10.99 0.91
N THR A 34 -6.45 -11.94 1.79
CA THR A 34 -5.44 -12.98 1.55
C THR A 34 -6.08 -14.37 1.62
N PRO A 35 -5.51 -15.40 0.95
CA PRO A 35 -6.02 -16.76 1.04
C PRO A 35 -6.10 -17.25 2.49
N ASP A 36 -7.18 -17.96 2.84
CA ASP A 36 -7.37 -18.50 4.19
C ASP A 36 -6.47 -19.73 4.41
N THR A 37 -5.25 -19.47 4.89
CA THR A 37 -4.26 -20.49 5.24
C THR A 37 -3.71 -20.21 6.63
N PRO A 38 -3.26 -21.23 7.39
CA PRO A 38 -2.71 -21.02 8.73
C PRO A 38 -1.56 -20.00 8.77
N LEU A 39 -0.70 -20.01 7.74
CA LEU A 39 0.41 -19.06 7.60
C LEU A 39 -0.10 -17.61 7.44
N ASN A 40 -1.06 -17.38 6.55
CA ASN A 40 -1.64 -16.05 6.36
C ASN A 40 -2.41 -15.59 7.59
N GLN A 41 -3.12 -16.47 8.30
CA GLN A 41 -3.82 -16.13 9.54
C GLN A 41 -2.85 -15.68 10.66
N GLN A 42 -1.64 -16.26 10.71
CA GLN A 42 -0.63 -15.86 11.68
C GLN A 42 -0.06 -14.46 11.39
N VAL A 43 0.15 -14.13 10.11
CA VAL A 43 0.77 -12.86 9.68
C VAL A 43 -0.28 -11.74 9.53
N TRP A 44 -1.43 -12.07 8.94
CA TRP A 44 -2.51 -11.19 8.50
C TRP A 44 -3.87 -11.64 9.07
N PRO A 45 -4.06 -11.67 10.40
CA PRO A 45 -5.26 -12.26 11.01
C PRO A 45 -6.57 -11.64 10.48
N GLN A 46 -7.65 -12.42 10.54
CA GLN A 46 -9.01 -11.92 10.36
C GLN A 46 -9.29 -10.70 11.27
N GLN A 47 -10.22 -9.84 10.85
CA GLN A 47 -10.68 -8.71 11.65
C GLN A 47 -11.23 -9.20 13.00
N ARG A 48 -10.94 -8.48 14.09
CA ARG A 48 -11.40 -8.87 15.45
C ARG A 48 -12.92 -8.98 15.58
N SER A 49 -13.67 -8.26 14.74
CA SER A 49 -15.13 -8.33 14.68
C SER A 49 -15.65 -9.62 14.01
N GLN A 50 -14.79 -10.35 13.30
CA GLN A 50 -15.13 -11.62 12.65
C GLN A 50 -14.74 -12.79 13.57
N LYS A 51 -15.61 -13.78 13.65
CA LYS A 51 -15.29 -15.04 14.34
C LYS A 51 -14.28 -15.84 13.51
N PRO A 52 -13.44 -16.67 14.14
CA PRO A 52 -12.54 -17.56 13.41
C PRO A 52 -13.29 -18.35 12.32
N GLY A 53 -12.85 -18.17 11.08
CA GLY A 53 -13.41 -18.85 9.89
C GLY A 53 -14.60 -18.14 9.22
N TRP A 54 -15.01 -16.96 9.69
CA TRP A 54 -16.13 -16.19 9.12
C TRP A 54 -15.71 -15.15 8.06
N GLY A 55 -14.42 -15.06 7.77
CA GLY A 55 -13.88 -14.12 6.78
C GLY A 55 -12.48 -14.53 6.33
N PHE A 56 -11.91 -13.80 5.37
CA PHE A 56 -10.54 -14.04 4.95
C PHE A 56 -9.56 -13.26 5.82
N PRO A 57 -8.34 -13.78 6.05
CA PRO A 57 -7.25 -12.99 6.65
C PRO A 57 -7.00 -11.69 5.87
N GLN A 58 -6.79 -10.58 6.59
CA GLN A 58 -6.75 -9.23 6.02
C GLN A 58 -5.39 -8.56 6.24
N ALA A 59 -4.76 -8.13 5.15
CA ALA A 59 -3.63 -7.22 5.17
C ALA A 59 -4.07 -5.78 4.89
N SER A 60 -3.21 -4.83 5.21
CA SER A 60 -3.30 -3.45 4.74
C SER A 60 -2.06 -3.11 3.94
N ALA A 61 -2.22 -2.32 2.88
CA ALA A 61 -1.12 -1.70 2.16
C ALA A 61 -1.28 -0.19 2.27
N CYS A 62 -0.18 0.51 2.53
CA CYS A 62 -0.11 1.96 2.42
C CYS A 62 1.02 2.30 1.45
N ALA A 63 0.71 3.13 0.46
CA ALA A 63 1.60 3.49 -0.62
C ALA A 63 1.72 5.01 -0.74
N VAL A 64 2.92 5.48 -1.07
CA VAL A 64 3.22 6.89 -1.35
C VAL A 64 3.57 7.01 -2.83
N PHE A 65 2.92 7.95 -3.51
CA PHE A 65 3.05 8.19 -4.94
C PHE A 65 3.52 9.62 -5.19
N CYS A 66 4.21 9.83 -6.31
CA CYS A 66 4.39 11.17 -6.84
C CYS A 66 3.08 11.67 -7.47
N LEU A 67 2.66 12.89 -7.14
CA LEU A 67 1.41 13.44 -7.69
C LEU A 67 1.44 13.55 -9.23
N SER A 68 2.54 14.00 -9.81
CA SER A 68 2.60 14.29 -11.25
C SER A 68 2.68 13.06 -12.14
N THR A 69 3.33 11.99 -11.66
CA THR A 69 3.54 10.77 -12.44
C THR A 69 2.67 9.60 -12.00
N VAL A 70 2.04 9.70 -10.82
CA VAL A 70 1.38 8.58 -10.13
C VAL A 70 2.35 7.40 -9.87
N GLY A 71 3.66 7.63 -9.99
CA GLY A 71 4.68 6.61 -9.76
C GLY A 71 4.78 6.25 -8.28
N LEU A 72 4.82 4.95 -7.98
CA LEU A 72 4.97 4.44 -6.62
C LEU A 72 6.39 4.69 -6.09
N LEU A 73 6.50 5.49 -5.05
CA LEU A 73 7.77 5.87 -4.42
C LEU A 73 8.15 4.93 -3.28
N SER A 74 7.17 4.53 -2.48
CA SER A 74 7.35 3.64 -1.34
C SER A 74 6.04 2.99 -0.97
N TYR A 75 6.08 1.80 -0.37
CA TYR A 75 4.91 1.17 0.22
C TYR A 75 5.28 0.36 1.45
N ARG A 76 4.28 0.10 2.29
CA ARG A 76 4.39 -0.77 3.46
C ARG A 76 3.17 -1.66 3.52
N LEU A 77 3.40 -2.93 3.87
CA LEU A 77 2.35 -3.84 4.28
C LEU A 77 2.22 -3.79 5.80
N GLY A 78 0.98 -3.79 6.28
CA GLY A 78 0.63 -3.82 7.68
C GLY A 78 -0.41 -4.90 7.92
N ASN A 79 -0.49 -5.40 9.15
CA ASN A 79 -1.61 -6.22 9.55
C ASN A 79 -2.69 -5.31 10.09
N LYS A 80 -3.96 -5.64 9.80
CA LYS A 80 -5.07 -4.99 10.48
C LYS A 80 -5.29 -5.68 11.83
N LYS A 81 -4.30 -5.60 12.73
CA LYS A 81 -4.60 -5.82 14.15
C LYS A 81 -5.45 -4.62 14.56
N SER A 82 -6.75 -4.85 14.73
CA SER A 82 -7.59 -3.88 15.43
C SER A 82 -6.92 -3.68 16.78
N SER A 83 -6.38 -2.47 17.01
CA SER A 83 -5.99 -2.02 18.33
C SER A 83 -7.12 -2.28 19.34
#